data_AF-N1JBE2-F1
#
_entry.id   AF-N1JBE2-F1
#
_cell.length_a   1.000
_cell.length_b   1.000
_cell.length_c   1.000
_cell.angle_alpha   90.00
_cell.angle_beta   90.00
_cell.angle_gamma   90.00
#
_symmetry.space_group_name_H-M   'P 1'
#
loop_
_entity.id
_entity.type
_entity.pdbx_description
1 polymer ?
#
loop_
_entity_poly.entity_id
_entity_poly.type
_entity_poly.pdbx_seq_one_letter_code
_entity_poly.pdbx_strand_id
1 'polypeptide(L)'
;MTSVKGPGKGLDLNGSELRIGIVHARWNTAIIDPLLHGVLSSLDDAGVARHNIIVKSVPGSWELPIACSLVESQARENFIELDALIAIGVLIKGETMHFEYIAEAVSSGLMRVQLDSKVPVIFGLLTVLNEEQAKERAGITEGSHNHGEDWGKAAVEMGRIKSKH
;
A
#
# COMPACT_ATOMS: atom_id res chain seq x y z
N MET A 1 20.49 -14.83 -13.62
CA MET A 1 20.65 -14.69 -12.16
C MET A 1 19.27 -14.53 -11.59
N THR A 2 18.80 -15.47 -10.77
CA THR A 2 17.56 -15.29 -10.00
C THR A 2 17.71 -14.03 -9.15
N SER A 3 16.86 -13.04 -9.40
CA SER A 3 16.82 -11.81 -8.63
C SER A 3 16.70 -12.15 -7.13
N VAL A 4 17.62 -11.66 -6.31
CA VAL A 4 17.58 -11.79 -4.84
C VAL A 4 16.46 -10.92 -4.24
N LYS A 5 15.73 -10.16 -5.07
CA LYS A 5 14.65 -9.26 -4.65
C LYS A 5 13.31 -9.98 -4.73
N GLY A 6 12.73 -10.25 -3.57
CA GLY A 6 11.38 -10.79 -3.40
C GLY A 6 11.21 -11.36 -1.99
N PRO A 7 10.00 -11.36 -1.42
CA PRO A 7 9.75 -12.10 -0.19
C PRO A 7 10.08 -13.59 -0.42
N GLY A 8 10.50 -14.29 0.64
CA GLY A 8 10.70 -15.74 0.60
C GLY A 8 9.40 -16.49 0.28
N LYS A 9 9.41 -17.82 0.39
CA LYS A 9 8.22 -18.66 0.10
C LYS A 9 6.98 -18.13 0.84
N GLY A 10 5.95 -17.74 0.09
CA GLY A 10 4.71 -17.19 0.65
C GLY A 10 3.99 -18.17 1.57
N LEU A 11 3.39 -17.63 2.62
CA LEU A 11 2.49 -18.36 3.53
C LEU A 11 1.14 -18.64 2.84
N ASP A 12 0.32 -19.52 3.42
CA ASP A 12 -1.06 -19.71 2.98
C ASP A 12 -1.87 -18.41 3.20
N LEU A 13 -2.22 -17.69 2.13
CA LEU A 13 -2.85 -16.35 2.17
C LEU A 13 -4.38 -16.44 2.10
N ASN A 14 -5.02 -16.95 3.16
CA ASN A 14 -6.47 -16.85 3.30
C ASN A 14 -6.86 -15.52 4.00
N GLY A 15 -7.46 -14.61 3.23
CA GLY A 15 -7.94 -13.30 3.67
C GLY A 15 -9.45 -13.16 3.78
N SER A 16 -10.25 -14.24 3.74
CA SER A 16 -11.72 -14.15 3.61
C SER A 16 -12.41 -13.33 4.71
N GLU A 17 -11.86 -13.35 5.92
CA GLU A 17 -12.39 -12.63 7.08
C GLU A 17 -11.76 -11.24 7.28
N LEU A 18 -10.76 -10.87 6.47
CA LEU A 18 -10.01 -9.64 6.69
C LEU A 18 -10.74 -8.41 6.18
N ARG A 19 -10.54 -7.29 6.87
CA ARG A 19 -10.96 -5.94 6.45
C ARG A 19 -9.74 -5.07 6.17
N ILE A 20 -9.68 -4.55 4.94
CA ILE A 20 -8.50 -3.86 4.43
C ILE A 20 -8.87 -2.43 4.05
N GLY A 21 -8.12 -1.46 4.55
CA GLY A 21 -8.21 -0.08 4.07
C GLY A 21 -7.08 0.23 3.08
N ILE A 22 -7.40 0.97 2.03
CA ILE A 22 -6.47 1.40 0.99
C ILE A 22 -6.59 2.92 0.85
N VAL A 23 -5.46 3.60 0.95
CA VAL A 23 -5.36 5.04 0.68
C VAL A 23 -4.35 5.23 -0.44
N HIS A 24 -4.75 5.90 -1.52
CA HIS A 24 -3.85 6.16 -2.64
C HIS A 24 -3.77 7.65 -3.02
N ALA A 25 -2.58 8.11 -3.40
CA ALA A 25 -2.38 9.44 -3.96
C ALA A 25 -2.94 9.54 -5.39
N ARG A 26 -3.11 10.77 -5.89
CA ARG A 26 -3.56 11.04 -7.28
C ARG A 26 -2.52 11.76 -8.14
N TRP A 27 -1.31 11.95 -7.62
CA TRP A 27 -0.16 12.25 -8.47
C TRP A 27 0.30 10.97 -9.18
N ASN A 28 0.64 11.07 -10.47
CA ASN A 28 1.11 9.96 -11.29
C ASN A 28 0.09 8.82 -11.45
N THR A 29 -1.19 9.13 -11.73
CA THR A 29 -2.27 8.13 -11.85
C THR A 29 -1.97 7.01 -12.85
N ALA A 30 -1.27 7.30 -13.94
CA ALA A 30 -0.82 6.29 -14.90
C ALA A 30 0.06 5.18 -14.29
N ILE A 31 0.69 5.44 -13.13
CA ILE A 31 1.46 4.47 -12.34
C ILE A 31 0.66 3.97 -11.13
N ILE A 32 -0.10 4.85 -10.47
CA ILE A 32 -0.94 4.50 -9.31
C ILE A 32 -2.02 3.48 -9.69
N ASP A 33 -2.70 3.66 -10.83
CA ASP A 33 -3.85 2.83 -11.18
C ASP A 33 -3.45 1.36 -11.42
N PRO A 34 -2.35 1.05 -12.16
CA PRO A 34 -1.83 -0.32 -12.23
C PRO A 34 -1.41 -0.89 -10.86
N LEU A 35 -0.78 -0.09 -9.99
CA LEU A 35 -0.41 -0.53 -8.64
C LEU A 35 -1.64 -0.86 -7.78
N LEU A 36 -2.63 0.02 -7.77
CA LEU A 36 -3.89 -0.19 -7.08
C LEU A 36 -4.62 -1.42 -7.62
N HIS A 37 -4.62 -1.62 -8.94
CA HIS A 37 -5.18 -2.82 -9.56
C HIS A 37 -4.46 -4.08 -9.11
N GLY A 38 -3.13 -4.08 -9.05
CA GLY A 38 -2.33 -5.19 -8.55
C GLY A 38 -2.65 -5.54 -7.09
N VAL A 39 -2.82 -4.51 -6.24
CA VAL A 39 -3.27 -4.68 -4.85
C VAL A 39 -4.63 -5.37 -4.81
N LEU A 40 -5.63 -4.81 -5.52
CA LEU A 40 -6.99 -5.34 -5.52
C LEU A 40 -7.05 -6.78 -6.06
N SER A 41 -6.28 -7.09 -7.12
CA SER A 41 -6.17 -8.45 -7.66
C SER A 41 -5.63 -9.42 -6.63
N SER A 42 -4.54 -9.06 -5.93
CA SER A 42 -3.96 -9.94 -4.91
C SER A 42 -4.83 -10.11 -3.68
N LEU A 43 -5.65 -9.11 -3.32
CA LEU A 43 -6.65 -9.26 -2.26
C LEU A 43 -7.80 -10.18 -2.68
N ASP A 44 -8.26 -10.08 -3.93
CA ASP A 44 -9.29 -10.95 -4.51
C ASP A 44 -8.81 -12.41 -4.59
N ASP A 45 -7.57 -12.63 -5.06
CA ASP A 45 -6.92 -13.95 -5.12
C ASP A 45 -6.77 -14.59 -3.72
N ALA A 46 -6.59 -13.76 -2.69
CA ALA A 46 -6.55 -14.18 -1.29
C ALA A 46 -7.95 -14.36 -0.65
N GLY A 47 -9.02 -14.06 -1.40
CA GLY A 47 -10.41 -14.23 -0.96
C GLY A 47 -10.99 -13.08 -0.13
N VAL A 48 -10.32 -11.93 -0.04
CA VAL A 48 -10.82 -10.77 0.72
C VAL A 48 -12.10 -10.25 0.04
N ALA A 49 -13.22 -10.25 0.77
CA ALA A 49 -14.48 -9.82 0.20
C ALA A 49 -14.47 -8.32 -0.17
N ARG A 50 -14.99 -7.96 -1.35
CA ARG A 50 -15.02 -6.56 -1.82
C ARG A 50 -15.65 -5.57 -0.84
N HIS A 51 -16.68 -5.99 -0.10
CA HIS A 51 -17.35 -5.14 0.89
C HIS A 51 -16.51 -4.92 2.16
N ASN A 52 -15.46 -5.72 2.37
CA ASN A 52 -14.48 -5.54 3.44
C ASN A 52 -13.30 -4.67 3.01
N ILE A 53 -13.29 -4.14 1.78
CA ILE A 53 -12.23 -3.28 1.27
C ILE A 53 -12.73 -1.83 1.22
N ILE A 54 -12.07 -0.94 1.97
CA ILE A 54 -12.31 0.50 1.92
C ILE A 54 -11.23 1.13 1.05
N VAL A 55 -11.63 1.86 0.01
CA VAL A 55 -10.68 2.60 -0.85
C VAL A 55 -10.95 4.10 -0.75
N LYS A 56 -9.90 4.88 -0.44
CA LYS A 56 -9.93 6.35 -0.41
C LYS A 56 -8.76 6.91 -1.22
N SER A 57 -8.97 8.09 -1.80
CA SER A 57 -7.92 8.79 -2.53
C SER A 57 -7.60 10.14 -1.92
N VAL A 58 -6.35 10.55 -2.00
CA VAL A 58 -5.83 11.85 -1.55
C VAL A 58 -5.10 12.58 -2.68
N PRO A 59 -4.91 13.91 -2.59
CA PRO A 59 -4.22 14.66 -3.64
C PRO A 59 -2.81 14.13 -3.92
N GLY A 60 -1.93 14.11 -2.92
CA GLY A 60 -0.54 13.67 -3.08
C GLY A 60 -0.06 12.73 -1.97
N SER A 61 1.19 12.28 -2.07
CA SER A 61 1.77 11.34 -1.10
C SER A 61 1.90 11.95 0.30
N TRP A 62 2.01 13.28 0.40
CA TRP A 62 2.08 14.00 1.68
C TRP A 62 0.87 13.74 2.59
N GLU A 63 -0.31 13.58 1.99
CA GLU A 63 -1.55 13.33 2.74
C GLU A 63 -1.71 11.86 3.16
N LEU A 64 -0.89 10.92 2.67
CA LEU A 64 -1.05 9.49 2.97
C LEU A 64 -1.04 9.19 4.48
N PRO A 65 -0.11 9.70 5.31
CA PRO A 65 -0.09 9.37 6.73
C PRO A 65 -1.36 9.84 7.45
N ILE A 66 -1.77 11.09 7.22
CA ILE A 66 -2.97 11.63 7.87
C ILE A 66 -4.23 10.91 7.38
N ALA A 67 -4.34 10.60 6.09
CA ALA A 67 -5.51 9.90 5.57
C ALA A 67 -5.59 8.44 6.05
N CYS A 68 -4.46 7.72 6.17
CA CYS A 68 -4.45 6.41 6.80
C CYS A 68 -4.93 6.45 8.25
N SER A 69 -4.46 7.44 9.03
CA SER A 69 -4.91 7.66 10.41
C SER A 69 -6.41 7.95 10.50
N LEU A 70 -6.93 8.82 9.61
CA LEU A 70 -8.35 9.15 9.56
C LEU A 70 -9.22 7.95 9.15
N VAL A 71 -8.78 7.15 8.18
CA VAL A 71 -9.51 5.94 7.74
C VAL A 71 -9.59 4.92 8.87
N GLU A 72 -8.49 4.69 9.61
CA GLU A 72 -8.51 3.82 10.79
C GLU A 72 -9.46 4.34 11.85
N SER A 73 -9.36 5.62 12.21
CA SER A 73 -10.17 6.21 13.28
C SER A 73 -11.66 6.21 12.91
N GLN A 74 -12.02 6.53 11.68
CA GLN A 74 -13.40 6.44 11.19
C GLN A 74 -13.92 5.01 11.17
N ALA A 75 -13.11 4.02 10.77
CA ALA A 75 -13.53 2.62 10.81
C ALA A 75 -13.83 2.20 12.26
N ARG A 76 -12.93 2.53 13.19
CA ARG A 76 -13.08 2.24 14.61
C ARG A 76 -14.32 2.90 15.23
N GLU A 77 -14.61 4.16 14.90
CA GLU A 77 -15.82 4.86 15.33
C GLU A 77 -17.11 4.18 14.85
N ASN A 78 -17.06 3.50 13.70
CA ASN A 78 -18.15 2.70 13.15
C ASN A 78 -18.12 1.23 13.61
N PHE A 79 -17.35 0.90 14.64
CA PHE A 79 -17.16 -0.46 15.17
C PHE A 79 -16.62 -1.45 14.12
N ILE A 80 -15.87 -0.94 13.14
CA ILE A 80 -15.18 -1.73 12.12
C ILE A 80 -13.70 -1.77 12.49
N GLU A 81 -13.20 -2.95 12.84
CA GLU A 81 -11.77 -3.16 13.00
C GLU A 81 -11.15 -3.48 11.65
N LEU A 82 -10.16 -2.67 11.25
CA LEU A 82 -9.31 -2.96 10.10
C LEU A 82 -8.18 -3.91 10.52
N ASP A 83 -7.90 -4.88 9.67
CA ASP A 83 -6.80 -5.83 9.87
C ASP A 83 -5.49 -5.33 9.27
N ALA A 84 -5.57 -4.58 8.17
CA ALA A 84 -4.44 -3.89 7.60
C ALA A 84 -4.85 -2.64 6.80
N LEU A 85 -3.88 -1.76 6.60
CA LEU A 85 -3.93 -0.60 5.73
C LEU A 85 -2.88 -0.72 4.64
N ILE A 86 -3.14 -0.14 3.47
CA ILE A 86 -2.18 -0.03 2.37
C ILE A 86 -2.12 1.42 1.94
N ALA A 87 -0.93 2.04 2.01
CA ALA A 87 -0.71 3.40 1.57
C ALA A 87 0.02 3.40 0.22
N ILE A 88 -0.64 3.84 -0.85
CA ILE A 88 -0.13 3.80 -2.21
C ILE A 88 0.24 5.21 -2.68
N GLY A 89 1.49 5.41 -3.07
CA GLY A 89 1.96 6.68 -3.60
C GLY A 89 3.11 6.51 -4.56
N VAL A 90 3.33 7.50 -5.41
CA VAL A 90 4.47 7.51 -6.34
C VAL A 90 5.12 8.88 -6.29
N LEU A 91 6.34 8.92 -5.78
CA LEU A 91 7.22 10.08 -5.78
C LEU A 91 8.31 9.83 -6.82
N ILE A 92 8.46 10.78 -7.75
CA ILE A 92 9.48 10.78 -8.77
C ILE A 92 10.40 11.99 -8.52
N LYS A 93 11.71 11.77 -8.50
CA LYS A 93 12.70 12.82 -8.28
C LYS A 93 12.56 13.92 -9.33
N GLY A 94 12.35 15.15 -8.86
CA GLY A 94 12.42 16.37 -9.67
C GLY A 94 13.74 17.13 -9.46
N GLU A 95 13.75 18.42 -9.81
CA GLU A 95 14.96 19.26 -9.79
C GLU A 95 15.38 19.74 -8.40
N THR A 96 14.47 19.67 -7.41
CA THR A 96 14.69 20.24 -6.07
C THR A 96 14.65 19.17 -4.97
N MET A 97 14.93 19.57 -3.74
CA MET A 97 14.87 18.74 -2.54
C MET A 97 13.44 18.37 -2.11
N HIS A 98 12.42 18.85 -2.82
CA HIS A 98 11.02 18.57 -2.50
C HIS A 98 10.72 17.07 -2.45
N PHE A 99 11.34 16.29 -3.35
CA PHE A 99 11.23 14.84 -3.37
C PHE A 99 11.73 14.19 -2.07
N GLU A 100 12.94 14.53 -1.62
CA GLU A 100 13.57 13.95 -0.44
C GLU A 100 12.77 14.26 0.82
N TYR A 101 12.40 15.52 1.01
CA TYR A 101 11.67 15.94 2.21
C TYR A 101 10.28 15.31 2.30
N ILE A 102 9.56 15.18 1.18
CA ILE A 102 8.28 14.47 1.18
C ILE A 102 8.48 12.97 1.41
N ALA A 103 9.43 12.34 0.72
CA ALA A 103 9.68 10.91 0.85
C ALA A 103 10.02 10.52 2.29
N GLU A 104 10.90 11.27 2.95
CA GLU A 104 11.30 11.05 4.33
C GLU A 104 10.12 11.25 5.31
N ALA A 105 9.41 12.37 5.19
CA ALA A 105 8.31 12.71 6.09
C ALA A 105 7.14 11.72 5.95
N VAL A 106 6.78 11.32 4.74
CA VAL A 106 5.69 10.37 4.48
C VAL A 106 6.07 8.98 4.99
N SER A 107 7.29 8.52 4.73
CA SER A 107 7.76 7.21 5.21
C SER A 107 7.73 7.14 6.73
N SER A 108 8.24 8.19 7.39
CA SER A 108 8.23 8.30 8.85
C SER A 108 6.81 8.42 9.42
N GLY A 109 5.95 9.18 8.74
CA GLY A 109 4.54 9.34 9.12
C GLY A 109 3.77 8.03 9.04
N LEU A 110 3.92 7.26 7.96
CA LEU A 110 3.25 5.96 7.80
C LEU A 110 3.73 4.95 8.84
N MET A 111 5.03 4.91 9.12
CA MET A 111 5.58 4.08 10.20
C MET A 111 4.96 4.44 11.55
N ARG A 112 4.85 5.72 11.86
CA ARG A 112 4.22 6.19 13.09
C ARG A 112 2.74 5.80 13.17
N VAL A 113 1.98 5.99 12.10
CA VAL A 113 0.55 5.62 12.06
C VAL A 113 0.35 4.14 12.38
N GLN A 114 1.17 3.25 11.82
CA GLN A 114 1.11 1.82 12.13
C GLN A 114 1.34 1.52 13.62
N LEU A 115 2.36 2.14 14.22
CA LEU A 115 2.69 1.91 15.63
C LEU A 115 1.64 2.49 16.58
N ASP A 116 1.15 3.70 16.29
CA ASP A 116 0.18 4.42 17.11
C ASP A 116 -1.21 3.73 17.04
N SER A 117 -1.65 3.27 15.86
CA SER A 117 -2.94 2.60 15.66
C SER A 117 -2.93 1.11 15.99
N LYS A 118 -1.75 0.48 16.01
CA LYS A 118 -1.57 -0.98 16.06
C LYS A 118 -2.24 -1.73 14.89
N VAL A 119 -2.48 -1.04 13.78
CA VAL A 119 -2.93 -1.63 12.52
C VAL A 119 -1.74 -1.61 11.55
N PRO A 120 -1.33 -2.76 10.98
CA PRO A 120 -0.28 -2.81 9.96
C PRO A 120 -0.57 -1.83 8.80
N VAL A 121 0.42 -1.03 8.41
CA VAL A 121 0.35 -0.13 7.25
C VAL A 121 1.39 -0.57 6.23
N ILE A 122 0.95 -1.18 5.15
CA ILE A 122 1.80 -1.63 4.06
C ILE A 122 2.32 -0.41 3.29
N PHE A 123 3.64 -0.37 3.12
CA PHE A 123 4.37 0.74 2.52
C PHE A 123 4.38 0.64 0.98
N GLY A 124 3.27 1.00 0.35
CA GLY A 124 3.11 1.09 -1.11
C GLY A 124 3.58 2.41 -1.71
N LEU A 125 4.60 3.06 -1.12
CA LEU A 125 5.14 4.33 -1.61
C LEU A 125 6.38 4.07 -2.49
N LEU A 126 6.24 4.27 -3.80
CA LEU A 126 7.39 4.27 -4.70
C LEU A 126 8.17 5.57 -4.55
N THR A 127 9.46 5.47 -4.24
CA THR A 127 10.43 6.57 -4.22
C THR A 127 11.46 6.33 -5.32
N VAL A 128 11.18 6.86 -6.51
CA VAL A 128 11.96 6.57 -7.72
C VAL A 128 12.67 7.81 -8.27
N LEU A 129 13.72 7.57 -9.05
CA LEU A 129 14.53 8.62 -9.64
C LEU A 129 14.03 9.09 -11.01
N ASN A 130 13.23 8.27 -11.69
CA ASN A 130 12.65 8.58 -12.99
C ASN A 130 11.35 7.80 -13.23
N GLU A 131 10.65 8.14 -14.31
CA GLU A 131 9.37 7.54 -14.67
C GLU A 131 9.52 6.07 -15.12
N GLU A 132 10.62 5.71 -15.76
CA GLU A 132 10.90 4.33 -16.19
C GLU A 132 10.95 3.38 -14.99
N GLN A 133 11.61 3.77 -13.90
CA GLN A 133 11.65 3.02 -12.66
C GLN A 133 10.26 2.82 -12.05
N ALA A 134 9.39 3.83 -12.15
CA ALA A 134 8.00 3.74 -11.71
C ALA A 134 7.21 2.74 -12.57
N LYS A 135 7.33 2.82 -13.90
CA LYS A 135 6.68 1.89 -14.84
C LYS A 135 7.10 0.45 -14.63
N GLU A 136 8.40 0.20 -14.43
CA GLU A 136 8.92 -1.13 -14.11
C GLU A 136 8.30 -1.69 -12.83
N ARG A 137 8.20 -0.88 -11.78
CA ARG A 137 7.66 -1.29 -10.47
C ARG A 137 6.14 -1.46 -10.48
N ALA A 138 5.45 -0.79 -11.39
CA ALA A 138 4.00 -0.89 -11.58
C ALA A 138 3.60 -1.99 -12.58
N GLY A 139 4.54 -2.79 -13.09
CA GLY A 139 4.25 -3.86 -14.05
C GLY A 139 3.85 -3.36 -15.45
N ILE A 140 4.13 -2.10 -15.79
CA ILE A 140 3.74 -1.49 -17.07
C ILE A 140 4.75 -1.82 -18.16
N THR A 141 6.02 -1.93 -17.79
CA THR A 141 7.10 -2.31 -18.73
C THR A 141 7.00 -3.81 -19.01
N GLU A 142 7.17 -4.20 -20.28
CA GLU A 142 7.10 -5.62 -20.67
C GLU A 142 8.06 -6.47 -19.85
N GLY A 143 7.54 -7.56 -19.27
CA GLY A 143 8.31 -8.48 -18.42
C GLY A 143 8.62 -7.96 -17.01
N SER A 144 8.11 -6.79 -16.62
CA SER A 144 8.29 -6.26 -15.27
C SER A 144 7.22 -6.76 -14.29
N HIS A 145 7.51 -6.62 -12.99
CA HIS A 145 6.66 -7.12 -11.90
C HIS A 145 5.87 -5.97 -11.25
N ASN A 146 4.57 -6.16 -11.06
CA ASN A 146 3.72 -5.19 -10.38
C ASN A 146 3.81 -5.36 -8.86
N HIS A 147 4.48 -4.43 -8.19
CA HIS A 147 4.67 -4.47 -6.74
C HIS A 147 3.36 -4.27 -5.96
N GLY A 148 2.30 -3.76 -6.60
CA GLY A 148 0.97 -3.73 -6.03
C GLY A 148 0.50 -5.12 -5.59
N GLU A 149 0.84 -6.16 -6.33
CA GLU A 149 0.52 -7.54 -5.95
C GLU A 149 1.20 -7.95 -4.64
N ASP A 150 2.48 -7.60 -4.48
CA ASP A 150 3.23 -7.89 -3.27
C ASP A 150 2.64 -7.17 -2.06
N TRP A 151 2.17 -5.92 -2.27
CA TRP A 151 1.55 -5.14 -1.21
C TRP A 151 0.20 -5.71 -0.77
N GLY A 152 -0.61 -6.21 -1.71
CA GLY A 152 -1.85 -6.92 -1.39
C GLY A 152 -1.57 -8.20 -0.59
N LYS A 153 -0.60 -9.00 -1.03
CA LYS A 153 -0.17 -10.23 -0.32
C LYS A 153 0.34 -9.92 1.09
N ALA A 154 1.18 -8.90 1.23
CA ALA A 154 1.70 -8.46 2.52
C ALA A 154 0.59 -7.96 3.46
N ALA A 155 -0.42 -7.26 2.95
CA ALA A 155 -1.57 -6.83 3.74
C ALA A 155 -2.36 -8.01 4.31
N VAL A 156 -2.57 -9.06 3.53
CA VAL A 156 -3.24 -10.29 3.99
C VAL A 156 -2.41 -10.97 5.07
N GLU A 157 -1.11 -11.14 4.83
CA GLU A 157 -0.23 -11.78 5.80
C GLU A 157 -0.18 -11.04 7.13
N MET A 158 0.04 -9.72 7.08
CA MET A 158 0.09 -8.88 8.28
C MET A 158 -1.28 -8.77 8.97
N GLY A 159 -2.36 -8.71 8.19
CA GLY A 159 -3.72 -8.73 8.72
C GLY A 159 -3.97 -9.98 9.55
N ARG A 160 -3.62 -11.17 9.04
CA ARG A 160 -3.75 -12.43 9.78
C ARG A 160 -2.89 -12.49 11.04
N ILE A 161 -1.72 -11.86 11.05
CA ILE A 161 -0.89 -11.78 12.26
C ILE A 161 -1.58 -10.91 13.32
N LYS A 162 -2.16 -9.78 12.90
CA LYS A 162 -2.94 -8.90 13.78
C LYS A 162 -4.19 -9.60 14.31
N SER A 163 -5.04 -10.19 13.46
CA SER A 163 -6.34 -10.76 13.88
C SER A 163 -6.23 -11.97 14.83
N LYS A 164 -5.02 -12.53 15.00
CA LYS A 164 -4.75 -13.60 15.99
C LYS A 164 -4.48 -13.09 17.41
N HIS A 165 -4.40 -11.77 17.61
CA HIS A 165 -4.18 -11.11 18.89
C HIS A 165 -5.40 -10.25 19.26
#